data_AF-A0A817KMC2-F1
#
_entry.id   AF-A0A817KMC2-F1
#
_cell.length_a   1.000
_cell.length_b   1.000
_cell.length_c   1.000
_cell.angle_alpha   90.00
_cell.angle_beta   90.00
_cell.angle_gamma   90.00
#
_symmetry.space_group_name_H-M   'P 1'
#
loop_
_entity.id
_entity.type
_entity.pdbx_description
1 polymer ?
#
loop_
_entity_poly.entity_id
_entity_poly.type
_entity_poly.pdbx_seq_one_letter_code
_entity_poly.pdbx_strand_id
1 'polypeptide(L)'
;MAFILMLEITPSTDTSLVGNTALVAYTIGEAIITLSAYLTLDWQKLKWVSVVFIGSVLPYLYFMTETPLYLYAKQQYTELEALLRRIATRNKRTEEQWCPSYQEFLRNQSIT
;
A
#
# COMPACT_ATOMS: atom_id res chain seq x y z
N MET A 1 -3.28 7.40 1.91
CA MET A 1 -3.73 6.07 2.39
C MET A 1 -2.90 4.93 1.80
N ALA A 2 -2.74 4.82 0.48
CA ALA A 2 -1.89 3.78 -0.13
C ALA A 2 -0.42 3.79 0.33
N PHE A 3 0.13 4.97 0.63
CA PHE A 3 1.51 5.12 1.14
C PHE A 3 1.74 4.42 2.49
N ILE A 4 0.80 4.58 3.45
CA ILE A 4 0.92 4.00 4.79
C ILE A 4 0.82 2.47 4.70
N LEU A 5 -0.13 1.96 3.91
CA LEU A 5 -0.25 0.54 3.57
C LEU A 5 1.07 -0.04 3.04
N MET A 6 1.71 0.69 2.12
CA MET A 6 2.94 0.25 1.48
C MET A 6 4.11 0.20 2.47
N LEU A 7 4.23 1.19 3.35
CA LEU A 7 5.25 1.21 4.41
C LEU A 7 5.02 0.11 5.45
N GLU A 8 3.77 -0.19 5.77
CA GLU A 8 3.42 -1.18 6.78
C GLU A 8 3.70 -2.63 6.32
N ILE A 9 3.50 -2.91 5.04
CA ILE A 9 3.75 -4.24 4.46
C ILE A 9 5.26 -4.43 4.15
N THR A 10 6.01 -3.35 4.01
CA THR A 10 7.43 -3.40 3.65
C THR A 10 8.29 -3.63 4.91
N PRO A 11 9.27 -4.55 4.86
CA PRO A 11 10.23 -4.72 5.96
C PRO A 11 11.03 -3.44 6.22
N SER A 12 11.34 -3.17 7.48
CA SER A 12 11.98 -1.92 7.95
C SER A 12 13.25 -1.53 7.19
N THR A 13 14.03 -2.51 6.71
CA THR A 13 15.25 -2.33 5.92
C THR A 13 15.02 -1.60 4.59
N ASP A 14 13.88 -1.84 3.92
CA ASP A 14 13.61 -1.35 2.56
C ASP A 14 12.57 -0.22 2.51
N THR A 15 12.08 0.21 3.68
CA THR A 15 11.04 1.25 3.81
C THR A 15 11.41 2.56 3.10
N SER A 16 12.67 2.98 3.18
CA SER A 16 13.18 4.19 2.52
C SER A 16 13.13 4.08 0.99
N LEU A 17 13.50 2.93 0.43
CA LEU A 17 13.47 2.68 -1.01
C LEU A 17 12.03 2.67 -1.53
N VAL A 18 11.14 2.00 -0.82
CA VAL A 18 9.72 1.94 -1.16
C VAL A 18 9.06 3.31 -1.04
N GLY A 19 9.38 4.08 -0.01
CA GLY A 19 8.90 5.45 0.16
C GLY A 19 9.37 6.37 -0.98
N ASN A 20 10.64 6.29 -1.36
CA ASN A 20 11.18 7.05 -2.49
C ASN A 20 10.54 6.64 -3.82
N THR A 21 10.29 5.35 -4.02
CA THR A 21 9.61 4.84 -5.22
C THR A 21 8.19 5.40 -5.33
N ALA A 22 7.46 5.48 -4.20
CA ALA A 22 6.13 6.09 -4.17
C ALA A 22 6.17 7.59 -4.53
N LEU A 23 7.19 8.31 -4.06
CA LEU A 23 7.37 9.73 -4.40
C LEU A 23 7.69 9.92 -5.90
N VAL A 24 8.56 9.08 -6.46
CA VAL A 24 8.88 9.10 -7.89
C VAL A 24 7.64 8.78 -8.73
N ALA A 25 6.82 7.80 -8.32
CA ALA A 25 5.56 7.51 -9.00
C ALA A 25 4.59 8.70 -8.96
N TYR A 26 4.54 9.42 -7.83
CA TYR A 26 3.73 10.63 -7.69
C TYR A 26 4.17 11.74 -8.65
N THR A 27 5.47 12.04 -8.71
CA THR A 27 5.99 13.10 -9.59
C THR A 27 5.83 12.76 -11.07
N ILE A 28 5.97 11.49 -11.45
CA ILE A 28 5.66 11.02 -12.81
C ILE A 28 4.18 11.23 -13.13
N GLY A 29 3.28 10.93 -12.20
CA GLY A 29 1.85 11.18 -12.34
C GLY A 29 1.54 12.66 -12.60
N GLU A 30 2.12 13.56 -11.82
CA GLU A 30 1.97 15.00 -12.02
C GLU A 30 2.52 15.48 -13.37
N ALA A 31 3.67 14.96 -13.81
CA ALA A 31 4.23 15.28 -15.11
C ALA A 31 3.30 14.86 -16.26
N ILE A 32 2.70 13.67 -16.18
CA ILE A 32 1.74 13.16 -17.17
C ILE A 32 0.48 14.02 -17.20
N ILE A 33 -0.06 14.41 -16.03
CA ILE A 33 -1.23 15.28 -15.94
C ILE A 33 -0.93 16.65 -16.55
N THR A 34 0.23 17.22 -16.24
CA THR A 34 0.67 18.52 -16.76
C THR A 34 0.84 18.48 -18.29
N LEU A 35 1.44 17.41 -18.82
CA LEU A 35 1.56 17.20 -20.26
C LEU A 35 0.19 17.05 -20.92
N SER A 36 -0.72 16.30 -20.28
CA SER A 36 -2.09 16.11 -20.77
C SER A 36 -2.87 17.42 -20.78
N ALA A 37 -2.68 18.27 -19.77
CA ALA A 37 -3.27 19.61 -19.70
C ALA A 37 -2.70 20.56 -20.76
N TYR A 38 -1.40 20.47 -21.05
CA TYR A 38 -0.78 21.25 -22.12
C TYR A 38 -1.30 20.88 -23.51
N LEU A 39 -1.45 19.57 -23.78
CA LEU A 39 -1.96 19.07 -25.06
C LEU A 39 -3.48 19.28 -25.19
N THR A 40 -4.20 19.33 -24.09
CA THR A 40 -5.66 19.43 -24.05
C THR A 40 -6.07 20.77 -23.49
N LEU A 41 -6.22 21.76 -24.36
CA LEU A 41 -6.74 23.10 -24.03
C LEU A 41 -8.22 23.11 -23.57
N ASP A 42 -8.88 21.95 -23.57
CA ASP A 42 -10.26 21.76 -23.15
C ASP A 42 -10.32 21.09 -21.76
N TRP A 43 -10.77 21.86 -20.77
CA TRP A 43 -10.86 21.43 -19.37
C TRP A 43 -11.80 20.24 -19.18
N GLN A 44 -12.81 20.05 -20.04
CA GLN A 44 -13.78 18.97 -19.89
C GLN A 44 -13.15 17.62 -20.28
N LYS A 45 -12.33 17.61 -21.33
CA LYS A 45 -11.58 16.41 -21.75
C LYS A 45 -10.54 16.01 -20.69
N LEU A 46 -9.86 16.97 -20.08
CA LEU A 46 -8.92 16.72 -18.99
C LEU A 46 -9.60 16.00 -17.81
N LYS A 47 -10.81 16.45 -17.42
CA LYS A 47 -11.60 15.77 -16.36
C LYS A 47 -11.95 14.33 -16.72
N TRP A 48 -12.37 14.07 -17.96
CA TRP A 48 -12.68 12.70 -18.40
C TRP A 48 -11.45 11.78 -18.35
N VAL A 49 -10.28 12.27 -18.79
CA VAL A 49 -9.04 11.50 -18.71
C VAL A 49 -8.68 11.18 -17.25
N SER A 50 -8.79 12.15 -16.33
CA SER A 50 -8.56 11.92 -14.91
C SER A 50 -9.54 10.91 -14.32
N VAL A 51 -10.82 10.97 -14.69
CA VAL A 51 -11.85 10.02 -14.23
C VAL A 51 -11.57 8.61 -14.76
N VAL A 52 -11.17 8.47 -16.02
CA VAL A 52 -10.80 7.16 -16.59
C VAL A 52 -9.57 6.59 -15.88
N PHE A 53 -8.58 7.44 -15.57
CA PHE A 53 -7.38 7.02 -14.84
C PHE A 53 -7.69 6.58 -13.40
N ILE A 54 -8.52 7.32 -12.66
CA ILE A 54 -8.96 6.90 -11.33
C ILE A 54 -9.84 5.65 -11.42
N GLY A 55 -10.72 5.59 -12.41
CA GLY A 55 -11.61 4.46 -12.65
C GLY A 55 -10.86 3.16 -12.92
N SER A 56 -9.71 3.20 -13.60
CA SER A 56 -8.87 2.02 -13.84
C SER A 56 -8.15 1.54 -12.59
N VAL A 57 -7.93 2.40 -11.59
CA VAL A 57 -7.30 2.08 -10.31
C VAL A 57 -8.30 1.48 -9.30
N LEU A 58 -9.60 1.76 -9.42
CA LEU A 58 -10.62 1.24 -8.50
C LEU A 58 -10.67 -0.30 -8.40
N PRO A 59 -10.61 -1.08 -9.50
CA PRO A 59 -10.54 -2.54 -9.42
C PRO A 59 -9.32 -3.01 -8.63
N TYR A 60 -8.17 -2.34 -8.82
CA TYR A 60 -6.94 -2.66 -8.11
C TYR A 60 -7.07 -2.48 -6.59
N LEU A 61 -7.77 -1.42 -6.16
CA LEU A 61 -8.04 -1.20 -4.73
C LEU A 61 -8.93 -2.28 -4.11
N TYR A 62 -9.88 -2.84 -4.86
CA TYR A 62 -10.74 -3.93 -4.37
C TYR A 62 -9.93 -5.22 -4.10
N PHE A 63 -8.90 -5.49 -4.89
CA PHE A 63 -8.02 -6.64 -4.67
C PHE A 63 -6.95 -6.41 -3.60
N MET A 64 -6.73 -5.16 -3.19
CA MET A 64 -5.72 -4.83 -2.19
C MET A 64 -6.21 -5.25 -0.80
N THR A 65 -5.44 -6.08 -0.11
CA THR A 65 -5.75 -6.51 1.25
C THR A 65 -5.56 -5.37 2.25
N GLU A 66 -6.36 -5.35 3.32
CA GLU A 66 -6.28 -4.36 4.39
C GLU A 66 -4.96 -4.44 5.18
N THR A 67 -4.65 -3.39 5.96
CA THR A 67 -3.44 -3.32 6.78
C THR A 67 -3.52 -4.29 7.98
N PRO A 68 -2.44 -5.02 8.30
CA PRO A 68 -2.40 -5.90 9.47
C PRO A 68 -2.64 -5.15 10.80
N LEU A 69 -2.17 -3.92 10.95
CA LEU A 69 -2.40 -3.08 12.14
C LEU A 69 -3.87 -2.65 12.26
N TYR A 70 -4.55 -2.41 11.15
CA TYR A 70 -5.99 -2.10 11.17
C TYR A 70 -6.81 -3.30 11.65
N LEU A 71 -6.52 -4.49 11.13
CA LEU A 71 -7.18 -5.74 11.57
C LEU A 71 -6.88 -6.04 13.04
N TYR A 72 -5.65 -5.76 13.50
CA TYR A 72 -5.27 -5.87 14.90
C TYR A 72 -6.06 -4.89 15.79
N ALA A 73 -6.15 -3.61 15.41
CA ALA A 73 -6.90 -2.59 16.14
C ALA A 73 -8.41 -2.91 16.20
N LYS A 74 -8.95 -3.55 15.16
CA LYS A 74 -10.34 -4.00 15.08
C LYS A 74 -10.60 -5.35 15.75
N GLN A 75 -9.57 -5.95 16.38
CA GLN A 75 -9.64 -7.25 17.06
C GLN A 75 -10.07 -8.42 16.17
N GLN A 76 -9.88 -8.32 14.85
CA GLN A 76 -10.21 -9.38 13.89
C GLN A 76 -9.02 -10.33 13.70
N TYR A 77 -8.71 -11.13 14.72
CA TYR A 77 -7.50 -11.95 14.75
C TYR A 77 -7.47 -13.09 13.71
N THR A 78 -8.63 -13.62 13.31
CA THR A 78 -8.73 -14.70 12.31
C THR A 78 -8.35 -14.23 10.90
N GLU A 79 -8.82 -13.05 10.50
CA GLU A 79 -8.47 -12.42 9.22
C GLU A 79 -7.01 -11.97 9.21
N LEU A 80 -6.53 -11.46 10.35
CA LEU A 80 -5.14 -11.08 10.55
C LEU A 80 -4.19 -12.28 10.37
N GLU A 81 -4.49 -13.42 10.99
CA GLU A 81 -3.66 -14.63 10.87
C GLU A 81 -3.62 -15.14 9.42
N ALA A 82 -4.77 -15.17 8.74
CA ALA A 82 -4.85 -15.56 7.33
C ALA A 82 -4.01 -14.64 6.43
N LEU A 83 -4.02 -13.33 6.69
CA LEU A 83 -3.24 -12.34 5.96
C LEU A 83 -1.74 -12.51 6.23
N LEU A 84 -1.33 -12.65 7.50
CA LEU A 84 0.06 -12.84 7.88
C LEU A 84 0.64 -14.14 7.31
N ARG A 85 -0.14 -15.22 7.30
CA ARG A 85 0.26 -16.49 6.68
C ARG A 85 0.47 -16.36 5.17
N ARG A 86 -0.36 -15.58 4.47
CA ARG A 86 -0.18 -15.26 3.04
C ARG A 86 1.09 -14.43 2.78
N ILE A 87 1.41 -13.49 3.66
CA ILE A 87 2.64 -12.70 3.57
C ILE A 87 3.86 -13.58 3.85
N ALA A 88 3.81 -14.41 4.90
CA ALA A 88 4.90 -15.32 5.27
C ALA A 88 5.21 -16.34 4.17
N THR A 89 4.18 -16.93 3.54
CA THR A 89 4.34 -17.85 2.41
C THR A 89 4.96 -17.17 1.19
N ARG A 90 4.57 -15.93 0.85
CA ARG A 90 5.22 -15.13 -0.20
C ARG A 90 6.69 -14.82 0.13
N ASN A 91 6.98 -14.56 1.39
CA ASN A 91 8.33 -14.27 1.89
C ASN A 91 9.15 -15.53 2.20
N LYS A 92 8.67 -16.73 1.86
CA LYS A 92 9.31 -18.03 2.10
C LYS A 92 9.73 -18.26 3.57
N ARG A 93 8.97 -17.72 4.53
CA ARG A 93 9.21 -17.93 5.97
C ARG A 93 8.32 -19.05 6.51
N THR A 94 8.89 -19.88 7.39
CA THR A 94 8.18 -20.97 8.08
C THR A 94 7.31 -20.43 9.22
N GLU A 95 6.24 -21.15 9.58
CA GLU A 95 5.28 -20.76 10.63
C GLU A 95 5.93 -20.41 11.98
N GLU A 96 6.94 -21.18 12.36
CA GLU A 96 7.67 -21.01 13.62
C GLU A 96 8.49 -19.70 13.68
N GLN A 97 8.84 -19.12 12.52
CA GLN A 97 9.75 -17.97 12.45
C GLN A 97 9.01 -16.62 12.36
N TRP A 98 7.82 -16.57 11.75
CA TRP A 98 7.12 -15.30 11.52
C TRP A 98 6.27 -14.86 12.71
N CYS A 99 5.66 -15.81 13.44
CA CYS A 99 4.79 -15.51 14.59
C CYS A 99 5.50 -14.74 15.72
N PRO A 100 6.67 -15.18 16.23
CA PRO A 100 7.39 -14.43 17.27
C PRO A 100 7.91 -13.07 16.77
N SER A 101 8.35 -13.01 15.51
CA SER A 101 8.83 -11.77 14.88
C SER A 101 7.71 -10.71 14.79
N TYR A 102 6.47 -11.12 14.54
CA TYR A 102 5.34 -10.21 14.47
C TYR A 102 4.88 -9.74 15.87
N GLN A 103 4.89 -10.63 16.87
CA GLN A 103 4.60 -10.25 18.25
C GLN A 103 5.59 -9.21 18.78
N GLU A 104 6.88 -9.36 18.45
CA GLU A 104 7.90 -8.39 18.78
C GLU A 104 7.68 -7.04 18.08
N PHE A 105 7.29 -7.05 16.80
CA PHE A 105 6.93 -5.84 16.06
C PHE A 105 5.74 -5.10 16.70
N LEU A 106 4.67 -5.81 17.04
CA LEU A 106 3.50 -5.23 17.72
C LEU A 106 3.87 -4.61 19.07
N ARG A 107 4.69 -5.32 19.87
CA ARG A 107 5.16 -4.83 21.17
C ARG A 107 5.94 -3.52 21.02
N ASN A 108 6.78 -3.41 20.00
CA ASN A 108 7.56 -2.20 19.75
C ASN A 108 6.70 -1.02 19.29
N GLN A 109 5.56 -1.27 18.62
CA GLN A 109 4.64 -0.21 18.21
C GLN A 109 3.71 0.27 19.33
N SER A 110 3.33 -0.59 20.28
CA SER A 110 2.46 -0.22 21.42
C SER A 110 3.08 0.72 22.46
N ILE A 111 4.39 1.00 22.35
CA ILE A 111 5.14 1.85 23.31
C ILE A 111 5.22 3.32 22.82
N THR A 112 4.63 3.63 21.67
CA THR A 112 4.51 4.99 21.08
C THR A 112 3.06 5.40 21.01
#